data_AF-A0A0G4HDZ1-F1
#
_entry.id   AF-A0A0G4HDZ1-F1
#
_cell.length_a   1.000
_cell.length_b   1.000
_cell.length_c   1.000
_cell.angle_alpha   90.00
_cell.angle_beta   90.00
_cell.angle_gamma   90.00
#
_symmetry.space_group_name_H-M   'P 1'
#
loop_
_entity.id
_entity.type
_entity.pdbx_description
1 polymer ?
#
loop_
_entity_poly.entity_id
_entity_poly.type
_entity_poly.pdbx_seq_one_letter_code
_entity_poly.pdbx_strand_id
1 'polypeptide(L)'
;MLKEMGMEEGNIQAILQSAAECAKTDDFPLLGGFTVVCLSFGWLSKEHPDPERFHLRLLVEEMNQQWWAQGEMAERVFIFWDFMSLFQWPRSEEQDALFRKALSQLDLLYSSSHTRIFRSTGVPPNSPNSLPYEERG
;
A
#
# COMPACT_ATOMS: atom_id res chain seq x y z
N MET A 1 18.00 -3.42 0.32
CA MET A 1 16.89 -2.48 0.59
C MET A 1 16.46 -2.46 2.07
N LEU A 2 15.68 -3.42 2.62
CA LEU A 2 15.24 -3.33 4.04
C LEU A 2 16.36 -3.53 5.07
N LYS A 3 17.28 -4.46 4.79
CA LYS A 3 18.48 -4.68 5.61
C LYS A 3 19.40 -3.46 5.63
N GLU A 4 19.48 -2.73 4.51
CA GLU A 4 20.26 -1.49 4.39
C GLU A 4 19.60 -0.32 5.15
N MET A 5 18.30 -0.42 5.41
CA MET A 5 17.55 0.51 6.26
C MET A 5 17.63 0.14 7.75
N GLY A 6 18.46 -0.84 8.12
CA GLY A 6 18.72 -1.22 9.52
C GLY A 6 17.71 -2.20 10.11
N MET A 7 16.81 -2.80 9.32
CA MET A 7 15.96 -3.88 9.82
C MET A 7 16.80 -5.15 10.04
N GLU A 8 16.60 -5.78 11.20
CA GLU A 8 17.21 -7.07 11.50
C GLU A 8 16.73 -8.15 10.54
N GLU A 9 17.66 -9.01 10.10
CA GLU A 9 17.37 -10.02 9.09
C GLU A 9 16.34 -11.06 9.55
N GLY A 10 16.33 -11.38 10.85
CA GLY A 10 15.30 -12.23 11.46
C GLY A 10 13.89 -11.65 11.30
N ASN A 11 13.73 -10.34 11.47
CA ASN A 11 12.44 -9.66 11.32
C ASN A 11 12.00 -9.63 9.86
N ILE A 12 12.93 -9.42 8.92
CA ILE A 12 12.63 -9.47 7.48
C ILE A 12 12.14 -10.86 7.09
N GLN A 13 12.83 -11.92 7.55
CA GLN A 13 12.44 -13.30 7.27
C GLN A 13 11.08 -13.65 7.90
N ALA A 14 10.84 -13.24 9.15
CA ALA A 14 9.56 -13.46 9.82
C ALA A 14 8.39 -12.82 9.04
N ILE A 15 8.52 -11.55 8.64
CA ILE A 15 7.50 -10.85 7.86
C ILE A 15 7.23 -11.54 6.52
N LEU A 16 8.29 -11.93 5.80
CA LEU A 16 8.14 -12.65 4.52
C LEU A 16 7.46 -14.01 4.70
N GLN A 17 7.77 -14.72 5.79
CA GLN A 17 7.15 -15.99 6.09
C GLN A 17 5.66 -15.82 6.43
N SER A 18 5.32 -14.86 7.31
CA SER A 18 3.93 -14.56 7.64
C SER A 18 3.12 -14.15 6.41
N ALA A 19 3.69 -13.33 5.51
CA ALA A 19 3.06 -12.98 4.24
C ALA A 19 2.79 -14.21 3.37
N ALA A 20 3.76 -15.12 3.27
CA ALA A 20 3.61 -16.36 2.51
C ALA A 20 2.59 -17.33 3.12
N GLU A 21 2.46 -17.36 4.45
CA GLU A 21 1.44 -18.14 5.15
C GLU A 21 0.04 -17.56 4.91
N CYS A 22 -0.12 -16.24 5.02
CA CYS A 22 -1.38 -15.55 4.72
C CYS A 22 -1.80 -15.74 3.25
N ALA A 23 -0.83 -15.78 2.33
CA ALA A 23 -1.12 -15.99 0.90
C ALA A 23 -1.53 -17.43 0.54
N LYS A 24 -1.32 -18.41 1.43
CA LYS A 24 -1.70 -19.82 1.21
C LYS A 24 -3.14 -20.13 1.62
N THR A 25 -3.79 -19.25 2.36
CA THR A 25 -5.20 -19.43 2.73
C THR A 25 -6.08 -19.02 1.55
N ASP A 26 -7.03 -19.86 1.17
CA ASP A 26 -8.09 -19.48 0.21
C ASP A 26 -9.11 -18.49 0.81
N ASP A 27 -8.90 -18.10 2.07
CA ASP A 27 -9.74 -17.18 2.83
C ASP A 27 -9.44 -15.71 2.49
N PHE A 28 -10.48 -14.89 2.43
CA PHE A 28 -10.36 -13.43 2.31
C PHE A 28 -9.65 -12.84 3.55
N PRO A 29 -8.97 -11.68 3.45
CA PRO A 29 -8.09 -11.16 4.51
C PRO A 29 -8.64 -11.28 5.94
N LEU A 30 -9.87 -10.78 6.17
CA LEU A 30 -10.52 -10.82 7.48
C LEU A 30 -10.76 -12.25 8.02
N LEU A 31 -10.97 -13.24 7.15
CA LEU A 31 -11.14 -14.65 7.53
C LEU A 31 -9.79 -15.36 7.66
N GLY A 32 -8.80 -14.98 6.85
CA GLY A 32 -7.42 -15.49 6.91
C GLY A 32 -6.59 -14.98 8.09
N GLY A 33 -7.17 -14.13 8.95
CA GLY A 33 -6.52 -13.61 10.14
C GLY A 33 -5.44 -12.56 9.86
N PHE A 34 -5.55 -11.83 8.74
CA PHE A 34 -4.68 -10.72 8.40
C PHE A 34 -5.47 -9.51 7.90
N THR A 35 -4.87 -8.32 7.90
CA THR A 35 -5.52 -7.09 7.45
C THR A 35 -4.79 -6.53 6.25
N VAL A 36 -5.53 -6.21 5.18
CA VAL A 36 -5.01 -5.44 4.05
C VAL A 36 -5.54 -4.02 4.14
N VAL A 37 -4.63 -3.04 4.14
CA VAL A 37 -4.94 -1.62 4.10
C VAL A 37 -4.57 -1.07 2.74
N CYS A 38 -5.56 -0.64 1.96
CA CYS A 38 -5.34 -0.01 0.66
C CYS A 38 -5.24 1.50 0.84
N LEU A 39 -4.15 2.08 0.35
CA LEU A 39 -3.94 3.53 0.37
C LEU A 39 -4.49 4.18 -0.91
N SER A 40 -5.51 5.01 -0.79
CA SER A 40 -6.00 5.88 -1.86
C SER A 40 -5.48 7.29 -1.67
N PHE A 41 -4.80 7.84 -2.68
CA PHE A 41 -4.14 9.14 -2.62
C PHE A 41 -4.00 9.74 -4.02
N GLY A 42 -3.81 11.05 -4.11
CA GLY A 42 -3.58 11.74 -5.38
C GLY A 42 -2.10 11.84 -5.71
N TRP A 43 -1.71 11.66 -6.97
CA TRP A 43 -0.32 11.89 -7.39
C TRP A 43 0.08 13.36 -7.22
N LEU A 44 1.14 13.62 -6.43
CA LEU A 44 1.68 14.95 -6.13
C LEU A 44 2.70 15.43 -7.17
N SER A 45 3.27 14.55 -7.97
CA SER A 45 4.12 14.88 -9.12
C SER A 45 3.92 13.87 -10.25
N LYS A 46 4.50 14.12 -11.43
CA LYS A 46 4.35 13.24 -12.59
C LYS A 46 5.28 12.02 -12.51
N GLU A 47 6.46 12.21 -11.95
CA GLU A 47 7.52 11.20 -11.88
C GLU A 47 7.32 10.24 -10.69
N HIS A 48 6.88 10.79 -9.55
CA HIS A 48 6.65 10.02 -8.34
C HIS A 48 5.38 10.51 -7.62
N PRO A 49 4.50 9.61 -7.15
CA PRO A 49 3.25 10.02 -6.52
C PRO A 49 3.44 10.81 -5.21
N ASP A 50 4.48 10.49 -4.44
CA ASP A 50 4.74 11.07 -3.12
C ASP A 50 6.22 11.45 -2.91
N PRO A 51 6.76 12.41 -3.67
CA PRO A 51 8.20 12.70 -3.70
C PRO A 51 8.73 13.17 -2.34
N GLU A 52 7.90 13.89 -1.58
CA GLU A 52 8.24 14.45 -0.27
C GLU A 52 7.73 13.60 0.90
N ARG A 53 7.34 12.35 0.64
CA ARG A 53 6.87 11.39 1.66
C ARG A 53 5.70 11.94 2.51
N PHE A 54 4.86 12.77 1.90
CA PHE A 54 3.71 13.36 2.56
C PHE A 54 2.66 12.29 2.88
N HIS A 55 2.26 11.51 1.87
CA HIS A 55 1.32 10.41 2.06
C HIS A 55 1.88 9.31 2.97
N LEU A 56 3.18 9.01 2.84
CA LEU A 56 3.84 8.04 3.73
C LEU A 56 3.78 8.47 5.20
N ARG A 57 4.05 9.76 5.50
CA ARG A 57 3.97 10.27 6.87
C ARG A 57 2.56 10.16 7.44
N LEU A 58 1.56 10.59 6.69
CA LEU A 58 0.15 10.49 7.10
C LEU A 58 -0.26 9.04 7.31
N LEU A 59 0.16 8.12 6.43
CA LEU A 59 -0.10 6.69 6.60
C LEU A 59 0.49 6.16 7.92
N VAL A 60 1.74 6.47 8.22
CA VAL A 60 2.40 5.99 9.45
C VAL A 60 1.73 6.59 10.69
N GLU A 61 1.43 7.89 10.68
CA GLU A 61 0.73 8.57 11.77
C GLU A 61 -0.66 7.98 12.02
N GLU A 62 -1.41 7.68 10.95
CA GLU A 62 -2.73 7.07 11.05
C GLU A 62 -2.63 5.62 11.54
N MET A 63 -1.72 4.82 10.99
CA MET A 63 -1.47 3.44 11.43
C MET A 63 -1.14 3.34 12.91
N ASN A 64 -0.37 4.29 13.44
CA ASN A 64 -0.01 4.33 14.86
C ASN A 64 -1.21 4.58 15.80
N GLN A 65 -2.31 5.11 15.28
CA GLN A 65 -3.54 5.34 16.06
C GLN A 65 -4.47 4.12 16.06
N GLN A 66 -4.19 3.12 15.22
CA GLN A 66 -5.08 1.98 15.03
C GLN A 66 -4.71 0.81 15.94
N TRP A 67 -5.60 0.46 16.87
CA TRP A 67 -5.39 -0.65 17.80
C TRP A 67 -5.09 -2.00 17.12
N TRP A 68 -5.65 -2.23 15.93
CA TRP A 68 -5.47 -3.46 15.14
C TRP A 68 -4.13 -3.49 14.38
N ALA A 69 -3.37 -2.40 14.39
CA ALA A 69 -2.05 -2.27 13.78
C ALA A 69 -0.91 -2.26 14.81
N GLN A 70 -1.17 -2.69 16.04
CA GLN A 70 -0.22 -2.66 17.15
C GLN A 70 0.08 -4.07 17.69
N GLY A 71 1.21 -4.22 18.37
CA GLY A 71 1.64 -5.48 18.98
C GLY A 71 1.81 -6.61 17.97
N GLU A 72 1.50 -7.85 18.37
CA GLU A 72 1.62 -9.05 17.51
C GLU A 72 0.73 -8.98 16.24
N MET A 73 -0.33 -8.16 16.26
CA MET A 73 -1.21 -8.01 15.10
C MET A 73 -0.56 -7.18 13.99
N ALA A 74 0.43 -6.33 14.32
CA ALA A 74 1.13 -5.50 13.35
C ALA A 74 1.84 -6.33 12.28
N GLU A 75 2.34 -7.51 12.64
CA GLU A 75 3.00 -8.45 11.71
C GLU A 75 2.04 -9.05 10.67
N ARG A 76 0.73 -8.89 10.89
CA ARG A 76 -0.33 -9.40 10.03
C ARG A 76 -1.06 -8.27 9.29
N VAL A 77 -0.50 -7.06 9.29
CA VAL A 77 -1.02 -5.95 8.51
C VAL A 77 -0.17 -5.74 7.26
N PHE A 78 -0.83 -5.74 6.11
CA PHE A 78 -0.21 -5.50 4.81
C PHE A 78 -0.76 -4.23 4.21
N ILE A 79 0.15 -3.35 3.78
CA ILE A 79 -0.22 -2.13 3.06
C ILE A 79 -0.21 -2.43 1.56
N PHE A 80 -1.36 -2.26 0.91
CA PHE A 80 -1.44 -2.18 -0.53
C PHE A 80 -1.26 -0.72 -0.95
N TRP A 81 -0.10 -0.44 -1.54
CA TRP A 81 0.23 0.85 -2.13
C TRP A 81 0.47 0.63 -3.62
N ASP A 82 -0.50 1.03 -4.45
CA ASP A 82 -0.54 0.75 -5.88
C ASP A 82 0.80 0.98 -6.61
N PHE A 83 1.45 2.11 -6.37
CA PHE A 83 2.73 2.49 -6.97
C PHE A 83 3.86 1.51 -6.61
N MET A 84 3.89 1.02 -5.38
CA MET A 84 4.88 0.04 -4.92
C MET A 84 4.50 -1.40 -5.29
N SER A 85 3.19 -1.68 -5.43
CA SER A 85 2.67 -3.03 -5.70
C SER A 85 2.57 -3.37 -7.19
N LEU A 86 2.62 -2.37 -8.08
CA LEU A 86 2.51 -2.52 -9.52
C LEU A 86 3.81 -2.15 -10.24
N PHE A 87 4.04 -2.72 -11.42
CA PHE A 87 5.16 -2.32 -12.28
C PHE A 87 5.00 -0.88 -12.79
N GLN A 88 6.02 -0.06 -12.55
CA GLN A 88 6.10 1.33 -13.03
C GLN A 88 6.83 1.43 -14.37
N TRP A 89 6.63 2.53 -15.08
CA TRP A 89 7.31 2.77 -16.36
C TRP A 89 8.80 3.11 -16.13
N PRO A 90 9.72 2.68 -17.02
CA PRO A 90 9.53 1.85 -18.22
C PRO A 90 9.31 0.37 -17.88
N ARG A 91 8.31 -0.24 -18.55
CA ARG A 91 7.95 -1.65 -18.39
C ARG A 91 8.40 -2.48 -19.58
N SER A 92 8.81 -3.72 -19.33
CA SER A 92 8.90 -4.76 -20.37
C SER A 92 7.50 -5.20 -20.83
N GLU A 93 7.41 -5.94 -21.93
CA GLU A 93 6.14 -6.48 -22.44
C GLU A 93 5.44 -7.38 -21.40
N GLU A 94 6.20 -8.25 -20.72
CA GLU A 94 5.70 -9.11 -19.65
C GLU A 94 5.20 -8.29 -18.45
N GLN A 95 5.96 -7.27 -18.04
CA GLN A 95 5.56 -6.37 -16.94
C GLN A 95 4.31 -5.57 -17.31
N ASP A 96 4.16 -5.15 -18.56
CA ASP A 96 2.97 -4.43 -19.03
C ASP A 96 1.73 -5.33 -19.02
N ALA A 97 1.86 -6.59 -19.44
CA ALA A 97 0.78 -7.57 -19.35
C ALA A 97 0.32 -7.80 -17.90
N LEU A 98 1.27 -7.96 -16.97
CA LEU A 98 1.00 -8.10 -15.54
C LEU A 98 0.38 -6.84 -14.94
N PHE A 99 0.89 -5.66 -15.31
CA PHE A 99 0.35 -4.38 -14.88
C PHE A 99 -1.11 -4.23 -15.30
N ARG A 100 -1.44 -4.48 -16.58
CA ARG A 100 -2.82 -4.38 -17.09
C ARG A 100 -3.77 -5.34 -16.37
N LYS A 101 -3.32 -6.59 -16.16
CA LYS A 101 -4.10 -7.59 -15.43
C LYS A 101 -4.39 -7.13 -14.01
N ALA A 102 -3.38 -6.66 -13.27
CA ALA A 102 -3.55 -6.18 -11.91
C ALA A 102 -4.40 -4.90 -11.87
N LEU A 103 -4.21 -3.97 -12.82
CA LEU A 103 -4.99 -2.75 -12.94
C LEU A 103 -6.49 -3.04 -13.09
N SER A 104 -6.86 -4.03 -13.91
CA SER A 104 -8.26 -4.45 -14.07
C SER A 104 -8.90 -5.07 -12.82
N GLN A 105 -8.12 -5.36 -11.79
CA GLN A 105 -8.57 -5.98 -10.54
C GLN A 105 -8.48 -5.03 -9.35
N LEU A 106 -8.00 -3.78 -9.51
CA LEU A 106 -7.88 -2.83 -8.41
C LEU A 106 -9.22 -2.53 -7.74
N ASP A 107 -10.31 -2.49 -8.52
CA ASP A 107 -11.65 -2.27 -7.97
C ASP A 107 -12.01 -3.31 -6.91
N LEU A 108 -11.54 -4.57 -7.04
CA LEU A 108 -11.76 -5.60 -6.04
C LEU A 108 -11.09 -5.25 -4.71
N LEU A 109 -9.91 -4.63 -4.73
CA LEU A 109 -9.22 -4.23 -3.51
C LEU A 109 -9.87 -3.00 -2.88
N TYR A 110 -10.23 -1.99 -3.68
CA TYR A 110 -10.76 -0.73 -3.17
C TYR A 110 -12.25 -0.78 -2.80
N SER A 111 -13.01 -1.74 -3.32
CA SER A 111 -14.45 -1.89 -3.03
C SER A 111 -14.79 -3.08 -2.12
N SER A 112 -13.83 -3.95 -1.80
CA SER A 112 -14.07 -5.11 -0.95
C SER A 112 -14.35 -4.70 0.50
N SER A 113 -15.36 -5.32 1.11
CA SER A 113 -15.63 -5.20 2.55
C SER A 113 -14.57 -5.90 3.42
N HIS A 114 -13.65 -6.66 2.82
CA HIS A 114 -12.57 -7.37 3.50
C HIS A 114 -11.24 -6.60 3.51
N THR A 115 -11.19 -5.42 2.93
CA THR A 115 -10.04 -4.51 2.98
C THR A 115 -10.39 -3.26 3.78
N ARG A 116 -9.37 -2.59 4.33
CA ARG A 116 -9.50 -1.26 4.93
C ARG A 116 -8.99 -0.23 3.94
N ILE A 117 -9.72 0.86 3.73
CA ILE A 117 -9.30 1.92 2.81
C ILE A 117 -8.88 3.15 3.60
N PHE A 118 -7.63 3.54 3.46
CA PHE A 118 -7.15 4.83 3.96
C PHE A 118 -7.14 5.82 2.81
N ARG A 119 -7.94 6.88 2.93
CA ARG A 119 -8.01 7.96 1.93
C ARG A 119 -7.17 9.14 2.42
N SER A 120 -6.00 9.31 1.82
CA SER A 120 -5.19 10.50 2.04
C SER A 120 -5.65 11.63 1.12
N THR A 121 -6.51 12.50 1.64
CA THR A 121 -7.11 13.62 0.88
C THR A 121 -6.29 14.92 0.92
N GLY A 122 -5.25 14.98 1.76
CA GLY A 122 -4.37 16.15 1.85
C GLY A 122 -3.55 16.35 0.58
N VAL A 123 -3.41 17.62 0.17
CA VAL A 123 -2.55 18.03 -0.96
C VAL A 123 -1.70 19.21 -0.50
N PRO A 124 -0.36 19.07 -0.40
CA PRO A 124 0.51 20.18 -0.04
C PRO A 124 0.40 21.34 -1.05
N PRO A 125 0.29 22.61 -0.63
CA PRO A 125 0.18 23.74 -1.55
C PRO A 125 1.35 23.87 -2.53
N ASN A 126 2.53 23.39 -2.10
CA ASN A 126 3.76 23.45 -2.89
C ASN A 126 4.00 22.17 -3.71
N SER A 127 3.05 21.24 -3.78
CA SER A 127 3.23 20.05 -4.62
C SER A 127 3.22 20.44 -6.10
N PRO A 128 4.05 19.80 -6.95
CA PRO A 128 4.02 20.01 -8.39
C PRO A 128 2.63 19.84 -9.01
N ASN A 129 1.81 18.96 -8.44
CA ASN A 129 0.39 18.85 -8.71
C ASN A 129 -0.41 19.19 -7.46
N SER A 130 -0.86 20.45 -7.37
CA SER A 130 -1.61 20.99 -6.23
C SER A 130 -3.14 20.89 -6.39
N LEU A 131 -3.65 20.13 -7.36
CA LEU A 131 -5.09 19.97 -7.57
C LEU A 131 -5.73 19.34 -6.31
N PRO A 132 -6.76 19.95 -5.70
CA PRO A 132 -7.42 19.40 -4.51
C PRO A 132 -7.95 17.99 -4.74
N TYR A 133 -7.95 17.15 -3.70
CA TYR A 133 -8.36 15.75 -3.82
C TYR A 133 -9.79 15.58 -4.34
N GLU A 134 -10.74 16.38 -3.87
CA GLU A 134 -12.16 16.30 -4.30
C GLU A 134 -12.40 16.79 -5.74
N GLU A 135 -11.41 17.45 -6.34
CA GLU A 135 -11.44 17.88 -7.75
C GLU A 135 -10.74 16.87 -8.67
N ARG A 136 -10.22 15.77 -8.10
CA ARG A 136 -9.62 14.66 -8.85
C ARG A 136 -10.70 13.65 -9.23
N GLY A 137 -10.62 13.15 -10.47
CA GLY A 137 -11.55 12.16 -11.04
C GLY A 137 -11.27 10.75 -10.56
#